data_AF-A0A522XUI6-F1
#
_entry.id   AF-A0A522XUI6-F1
#
_cell.length_a   1.000
_cell.length_b   1.000
_cell.length_c   1.000
_cell.angle_alpha   90.00
_cell.angle_beta   90.00
_cell.angle_gamma   90.00
#
_symmetry.space_group_name_H-M   'P 1'
#
loop_
_entity.id
_entity.type
_entity.pdbx_description
1 polymer ?
#
loop_
_entity_poly.entity_id
_entity_poly.type
_entity_poly.pdbx_seq_one_letter_code
_entity_poly.pdbx_strand_id
1 'polypeptide(L)'
;MDSILEPDEEEIVRIMSNLPEFSHLNGAEPAKIRHEISTKVASTLREYYLENTRGTDTGWTEKFRHAGISEDDGKAAISCARRLGIDIS
;
A
#
# COMPACT_ATOMS: atom_id res chain seq x y z
N MET A 1 0.92 -4.21 24.37
CA MET A 1 0.64 -3.47 23.13
C MET A 1 1.64 -3.98 22.13
N ASP A 2 1.23 -4.79 21.18
CA ASP A 2 2.17 -5.48 20.29
C ASP A 2 2.94 -4.45 19.46
N SER A 3 4.22 -4.30 19.83
CA SER A 3 5.23 -3.45 19.19
C SER A 3 5.75 -4.06 17.89
N ILE A 4 5.09 -5.09 17.37
CA ILE A 4 5.50 -5.85 16.20
C ILE A 4 4.41 -5.66 15.14
N LEU A 5 4.85 -5.49 13.90
CA LEU A 5 3.95 -5.41 12.76
C LEU A 5 3.38 -6.80 12.44
N GLU A 6 2.13 -6.83 12.01
CA GLU A 6 1.55 -8.05 11.45
C GLU A 6 2.20 -8.35 10.08
N PRO A 7 2.26 -9.62 9.63
CA PRO A 7 2.87 -9.97 8.34
C PRO A 7 2.30 -9.18 7.16
N ASP A 8 1.00 -8.88 7.18
CA ASP A 8 0.34 -8.07 6.16
C ASP A 8 0.76 -6.60 6.22
N GLU A 9 1.02 -6.06 7.41
CA GLU A 9 1.56 -4.70 7.59
C GLU A 9 3.00 -4.63 7.07
N GLU A 10 3.84 -5.62 7.37
CA GLU A 10 5.22 -5.70 6.90
C GLU A 10 5.30 -5.77 5.38
N GLU A 11 4.44 -6.58 4.75
CA GLU A 11 4.40 -6.71 3.30
C GLU A 11 3.95 -5.42 2.61
N ILE A 12 2.93 -4.75 3.17
CA ILE A 12 2.51 -3.43 2.68
C ILE A 12 3.65 -2.42 2.81
N VAL A 13 4.36 -2.39 3.95
CA VAL A 13 5.52 -1.50 4.12
C VAL A 13 6.61 -1.83 3.10
N ARG A 14 6.95 -3.11 2.91
CA ARG A 14 7.96 -3.56 1.94
C ARG A 14 7.67 -3.05 0.53
N ILE A 15 6.42 -3.11 0.10
CA ILE A 15 6.00 -2.71 -1.25
C ILE A 15 5.87 -1.19 -1.35
N MET A 16 5.08 -0.59 -0.46
CA MET A 16 4.70 0.82 -0.57
C MET A 16 5.87 1.75 -0.30
N SER A 17 6.87 1.35 0.50
CA SER A 17 8.03 2.19 0.79
C SER A 17 8.94 2.45 -0.41
N ASN A 18 8.74 1.73 -1.53
CA ASN A 18 9.42 2.03 -2.79
C ASN A 18 8.93 3.34 -3.42
N LEU A 19 7.73 3.81 -3.05
CA LEU A 19 7.24 5.12 -3.44
C LEU A 19 7.89 6.21 -2.56
N PRO A 20 8.44 7.28 -3.15
CA PRO A 20 9.09 8.35 -2.39
C PRO A 20 8.22 8.93 -1.26
N GLU A 21 6.91 9.07 -1.50
CA GLU A 21 5.93 9.60 -0.53
C GLU A 21 5.64 8.67 0.66
N PHE A 22 6.05 7.40 0.60
CA PHE A 22 5.88 6.40 1.65
C PHE A 22 7.22 5.85 2.17
N SER A 23 8.35 6.36 1.69
CA SER A 23 9.68 5.95 2.12
C SER A 23 9.90 6.03 3.64
N HIS A 24 9.17 6.92 4.33
CA HIS A 24 9.21 7.09 5.79
C HIS A 24 8.58 5.94 6.58
N LEU A 25 7.90 4.99 5.92
CA LEU A 25 7.41 3.78 6.59
C LEU A 25 8.58 2.91 7.06
N ASN A 26 9.71 2.93 6.35
CA ASN A 26 10.95 2.29 6.79
C ASN A 26 11.50 2.95 8.06
N GLY A 27 11.29 2.30 9.20
CA GLY A 27 11.76 2.77 10.51
C GLY A 27 10.77 3.65 11.27
N ALA A 28 9.52 3.78 10.78
CA ALA A 28 8.44 4.37 11.57
C ALA A 28 8.00 3.43 12.71
N GLU A 29 7.48 4.00 13.79
CA GLU A 29 6.89 3.20 14.86
C GLU A 29 5.61 2.47 14.38
N PRO A 30 5.31 1.25 14.86
CA PRO A 30 4.18 0.45 14.40
C PRO A 30 2.83 1.20 14.42
N ALA A 31 2.57 2.01 15.45
CA ALA A 31 1.34 2.80 15.52
C ALA A 31 1.21 3.82 14.36
N LYS A 32 2.33 4.43 13.95
CA LYS A 32 2.37 5.37 12.82
C LYS A 32 2.21 4.62 11.49
N ILE A 33 2.85 3.46 11.36
CA ILE A 33 2.71 2.59 10.18
C ILE A 33 1.24 2.21 10.00
N ARG A 34 0.58 1.68 11.03
CA ARG A 34 -0.85 1.33 10.99
C ARG A 34 -1.74 2.49 10.57
N HIS A 35 -1.47 3.67 11.13
CA HIS A 35 -2.21 4.88 10.77
C HIS A 35 -2.03 5.26 9.29
N GLU A 36 -0.80 5.22 8.77
CA GLU A 36 -0.53 5.50 7.35
C GLU A 36 -1.15 4.43 6.44
N ILE A 37 -1.07 3.15 6.83
CA ILE A 37 -1.69 2.02 6.13
C ILE A 37 -3.20 2.25 6.00
N SER A 38 -3.89 2.55 7.11
CA SER A 38 -5.34 2.73 7.12
C SER A 38 -5.83 4.04 6.49
N THR A 39 -4.92 4.96 6.14
CA THR A 39 -5.27 6.28 5.60
C THR A 39 -4.71 6.47 4.18
N LYS A 40 -3.47 6.95 4.08
CA LYS A 40 -2.88 7.35 2.79
C LYS A 40 -2.62 6.16 1.89
N VAL A 41 -2.05 5.09 2.42
CA VAL A 41 -1.76 3.88 1.64
C VAL A 41 -3.07 3.25 1.16
N ALA A 42 -4.08 3.13 2.03
CA ALA A 42 -5.41 2.65 1.64
C ALA A 42 -6.02 3.47 0.48
N SER A 43 -5.90 4.81 0.54
CA SER A 43 -6.37 5.69 -0.54
C SER A 43 -5.63 5.42 -1.85
N THR A 44 -4.30 5.34 -1.81
CA THR A 44 -3.47 5.04 -2.99
C THR A 44 -3.81 3.68 -3.58
N LEU A 45 -3.94 2.64 -2.74
CA LEU A 45 -4.30 1.29 -3.20
C LEU A 45 -5.70 1.24 -3.81
N ARG A 46 -6.65 2.05 -3.31
CA ARG A 46 -7.99 2.17 -3.89
C ARG A 46 -7.95 2.82 -5.27
N GLU A 47 -7.22 3.92 -5.43
CA GLU A 47 -7.08 4.59 -6.73
C GLU A 47 -6.39 3.67 -7.75
N TYR A 48 -5.31 3.01 -7.35
CA TYR A 48 -4.64 1.99 -8.17
C TYR A 48 -5.58 0.83 -8.55
N TYR A 49 -6.39 0.33 -7.62
CA TYR A 49 -7.38 -0.71 -7.89
C TYR A 49 -8.45 -0.25 -8.90
N LEU A 50 -8.97 0.97 -8.74
CA LEU A 50 -9.95 1.54 -9.66
C LEU A 50 -9.37 1.72 -11.07
N GLU A 51 -8.12 2.16 -11.18
CA GLU A 51 -7.42 2.26 -12.46
C GLU A 51 -7.31 0.90 -13.16
N ASN A 52 -6.90 -0.13 -12.44
CA ASN A 52 -6.69 -1.46 -13.00
C ASN A 52 -7.99 -2.24 -13.27
N THR A 53 -9.11 -1.85 -12.64
CA THR A 53 -10.41 -2.54 -12.83
C THR A 53 -11.40 -1.77 -13.69
N ARG A 54 -11.33 -0.44 -13.73
CA ARG A 54 -12.28 0.43 -14.44
C ARG A 54 -11.62 1.26 -15.54
N GLY A 55 -10.30 1.15 -15.72
CA GLY A 55 -9.57 1.92 -16.73
C GLY A 55 -9.54 3.43 -16.43
N THR A 56 -9.63 3.82 -15.16
CA THR A 56 -9.53 5.23 -14.77
C THR A 56 -8.08 5.68 -14.89
N ASP A 57 -7.82 6.75 -15.64
CA ASP A 57 -6.46 7.28 -15.86
C ASP A 57 -5.95 8.10 -14.66
N THR A 58 -5.74 7.44 -13.51
CA THR A 58 -5.22 8.11 -12.29
C THR A 58 -3.69 8.22 -12.28
N GLY A 59 -3.02 7.52 -13.21
CA GLY A 59 -1.56 7.49 -13.36
C GLY A 59 -0.84 6.64 -12.31
N TRP A 60 -1.56 5.87 -11.48
CA TRP A 60 -0.95 5.07 -10.42
C TRP A 60 -0.19 3.87 -10.95
N THR A 61 -0.67 3.23 -12.03
CA THR A 61 0.04 2.10 -12.64
C THR A 61 1.41 2.53 -13.13
N GLU A 62 1.49 3.70 -13.75
CA GLU A 62 2.75 4.24 -14.25
C GLU A 62 3.68 4.67 -13.10
N LYS A 63 3.14 5.30 -12.05
CA LYS A 63 3.92 5.64 -10.85
C LYS A 63 4.48 4.39 -10.16
N PHE A 64 3.66 3.36 -9.98
CA PHE A 64 4.08 2.09 -9.38
C PHE A 64 5.20 1.47 -10.20
N ARG A 65 5.04 1.42 -11.53
CA ARG A 65 6.06 0.91 -12.44
C ARG A 65 7.38 1.69 -12.33
N HIS A 66 7.34 3.02 -12.26
CA HIS A 66 8.53 3.85 -12.07
C HIS A 66 9.22 3.65 -10.71
N ALA A 67 8.44 3.33 -9.67
CA ALA A 67 8.96 2.96 -8.35
C ALA A 67 9.43 1.50 -8.28
N GLY A 68 9.36 0.74 -9.37
CA GLY A 68 9.73 -0.68 -9.39
C GLY A 68 8.71 -1.60 -8.69
N ILE A 69 7.49 -1.13 -8.46
CA ILE A 69 6.37 -1.90 -7.94
C ILE A 69 5.69 -2.58 -9.13
N SER A 70 5.74 -3.92 -9.19
CA SER A 70 5.08 -4.68 -10.24
C SER A 70 3.56 -4.74 -10.04
N GLU A 71 2.83 -5.20 -11.06
CA GLU A 71 1.39 -5.44 -10.93
C GLU A 71 1.09 -6.49 -9.83
N ASP A 72 1.95 -7.50 -9.70
CA ASP A 72 1.81 -8.54 -8.67
C ASP A 72 2.09 -7.97 -7.27
N ASP A 73 3.07 -7.07 -7.12
CA ASP A 73 3.28 -6.34 -5.86
C ASP A 73 2.05 -5.48 -5.51
N GLY A 74 1.50 -4.75 -6.50
CA GLY A 74 0.28 -3.96 -6.30
C GLY A 74 -0.91 -4.82 -5.83
N LYS A 75 -1.12 -5.98 -6.47
CA LYS A 75 -2.15 -6.96 -6.07
C LYS A 75 -1.88 -7.55 -4.69
N ALA A 76 -0.61 -7.83 -4.36
CA ALA A 76 -0.23 -8.32 -3.04
C ALA A 76 -0.55 -7.30 -1.96
N ALA A 77 -0.19 -6.02 -2.16
CA ALA A 77 -0.49 -4.94 -1.22
C ALA A 77 -2.00 -4.75 -1.01
N ILE A 78 -2.81 -4.78 -2.08
CA ILE A 78 -4.28 -4.74 -1.98
C ILE A 78 -4.81 -5.94 -1.17
N SER A 79 -4.27 -7.13 -1.41
CA SER A 79 -4.71 -8.35 -0.73
C SER A 79 -4.36 -8.33 0.76
N CYS A 80 -3.19 -7.82 1.12
CA CYS A 80 -2.78 -7.59 2.50
C CYS A 80 -3.72 -6.58 3.18
N ALA A 81 -3.99 -5.44 2.55
CA ALA A 81 -4.88 -4.42 3.10
C ALA A 81 -6.29 -4.97 3.37
N ARG A 82 -6.83 -5.80 2.47
CA ARG A 82 -8.13 -6.46 2.66
C ARG A 82 -8.13 -7.45 3.83
N ARG A 83 -7.05 -8.20 4.04
CA ARG A 83 -6.91 -9.10 5.21
C ARG A 83 -6.85 -8.35 6.54
N LEU A 84 -6.28 -7.14 6.53
CA LEU A 84 -6.33 -6.20 7.65
C LEU A 84 -7.71 -5.53 7.84
N GLY A 85 -8.72 -5.88 7.04
CA GLY A 85 -10.06 -5.33 7.11
C GLY A 85 -10.23 -3.95 6.46
N ILE A 86 -9.26 -3.51 5.66
CA ILE A 86 -9.32 -2.23 4.95
C ILE A 86 -10.09 -2.41 3.65
N ASP A 87 -11.08 -1.55 3.43
CA ASP A 87 -11.90 -1.58 2.23
C ASP A 87 -11.19 -0.94 1.04
N ILE A 88 -10.82 -1.78 0.05
CA ILE A 88 -10.16 -1.41 -1.21
C ILE A 88 -11.07 -1.74 -2.40
N SER A 89 -12.39 -1.53 -2.26
CA SER A 89 -13.38 -1.76 -3.34
C SER A 89 -13.84 -0.50 -4.06
#